data_AF-A0A2S5KYT0-F1
#
_entry.id   AF-A0A2S5KYT0-F1
#
_cell.length_a   1.000
_cell.length_b   1.000
_cell.length_c   1.000
_cell.angle_alpha   90.00
_cell.angle_beta   90.00
_cell.angle_gamma   90.00
#
_symmetry.space_group_name_H-M   'P 1'
#
loop_
_entity.id
_entity.type
_entity.pdbx_description
1 polymer ?
#
loop_
_entity_poly.entity_id
_entity_poly.type
_entity_poly.pdbx_seq_one_letter_code
_entity_poly.pdbx_strand_id
1 'polypeptide(L)'
;MRKSLLSLAVLSALVAPSFASAAEEAAEAAVTKEAEPTWTLSSNIGLVSDYYVRGVSQSWHKPALQGGVDLTHSSGFYTGIWGSSISPNTFPDASLEIDAYAGYNGSISAIEGLGYTVGAIGYFYPN
;
A
#
# COMPACT_ATOMS: atom_id res chain seq x y z
N MET A 1 36.85 4.47 -4.79
CA MET A 1 35.77 4.60 -5.79
C MET A 1 35.16 3.22 -6.03
N ARG A 2 34.07 2.89 -5.36
CA ARG A 2 33.27 1.68 -5.66
C ARG A 2 31.90 2.19 -6.10
N LYS A 3 31.63 2.14 -7.40
CA LYS A 3 30.31 2.44 -7.95
C LYS A 3 29.44 1.23 -7.63
N SER A 4 28.55 1.35 -6.64
CA SER A 4 27.54 0.33 -6.37
C SER A 4 26.50 0.40 -7.49
N LEU A 5 26.54 -0.57 -8.40
CA LEU A 5 25.62 -0.70 -9.53
C LEU A 5 24.35 -1.44 -9.08
N LEU A 6 23.53 -0.78 -8.26
CA LEU A 6 22.23 -1.30 -7.83
C LEU A 6 21.12 -0.29 -8.14
N SER A 7 21.16 0.28 -9.36
CA SER A 7 20.10 1.15 -9.90
C SER A 7 19.58 0.53 -11.19
N LEU A 8 18.90 -0.61 -11.12
CA LEU A 8 17.91 -1.05 -12.09
C LEU A 8 17.24 -2.34 -11.62
N ALA A 9 15.93 -2.45 -11.91
CA ALA A 9 15.05 -3.59 -11.70
C ALA A 9 14.32 -3.65 -10.35
N VAL A 10 13.31 -2.79 -10.16
CA VAL A 10 11.92 -3.23 -9.88
C VAL A 10 10.95 -2.19 -10.45
N LEU A 11 10.77 -2.20 -11.78
CA LEU A 11 9.66 -1.46 -12.41
C LEU A 11 9.10 -2.29 -13.55
N SER A 12 8.57 -3.47 -13.23
CA SER A 12 7.77 -4.27 -14.16
C SER A 12 7.07 -5.41 -13.42
N ALA A 13 5.93 -5.13 -12.79
CA ALA A 13 4.85 -6.10 -12.58
C ALA A 13 3.73 -5.44 -11.77
N LEU A 14 2.73 -4.86 -12.44
CA LEU A 14 1.30 -5.13 -12.18
C LEU A 14 0.45 -4.23 -13.09
N VAL A 15 0.32 -4.63 -14.35
CA VAL A 15 -0.88 -4.28 -15.13
C VAL A 15 -1.40 -5.60 -15.67
N ALA A 16 -2.25 -6.26 -14.88
CA ALA A 16 -3.13 -7.29 -15.39
C ALA A 16 -4.50 -6.64 -15.61
N PRO A 17 -4.98 -6.48 -16.85
CA PRO A 17 -6.35 -6.07 -17.08
C PRO A 17 -7.26 -7.28 -16.78
N SER A 18 -8.05 -7.19 -15.70
CA SER A 18 -9.12 -8.14 -15.39
C SER A 18 -10.28 -7.94 -16.38
N PHE A 19 -10.17 -8.48 -17.60
CA PHE A 19 -11.33 -8.72 -18.46
C PHE A 19 -11.81 -10.15 -18.24
N ALA A 20 -12.78 -10.32 -17.35
CA ALA A 20 -13.61 -11.52 -17.33
C ALA A 20 -14.64 -11.39 -18.46
N SER A 21 -14.44 -12.11 -19.56
CA SER A 21 -15.49 -12.34 -20.55
C SER A 21 -16.37 -13.46 -20.03
N ALA A 22 -17.61 -13.14 -19.67
CA ALA A 22 -18.63 -14.09 -19.29
C ALA A 22 -19.08 -14.88 -20.53
N ALA A 23 -18.95 -16.20 -20.47
CA ALA A 23 -19.72 -17.11 -21.30
C ALA A 23 -20.97 -17.49 -20.48
N GLU A 24 -22.14 -17.21 -21.05
CA GLU A 24 -23.43 -17.53 -20.49
C GLU A 24 -23.81 -18.96 -20.87
N GLU A 25 -24.03 -19.82 -19.88
CA GLU A 25 -24.91 -20.97 -20.02
C GLU A 25 -25.65 -21.23 -18.70
N ALA A 26 -26.97 -21.28 -18.81
CA ALA A 26 -27.91 -21.38 -17.72
C ALA A 26 -27.88 -22.76 -17.06
N ALA A 27 -27.70 -22.78 -15.74
CA ALA A 27 -28.16 -23.86 -14.87
C ALA A 27 -28.46 -23.27 -13.48
N GLU A 28 -29.63 -23.59 -12.96
CA GLU A 28 -30.11 -23.23 -11.63
C GLU A 28 -29.20 -23.87 -10.57
N ALA A 29 -28.19 -23.11 -10.14
CA ALA A 29 -27.29 -23.51 -9.07
C ALA A 29 -27.75 -22.85 -7.77
N ALA A 30 -27.96 -23.69 -6.75
CA ALA A 30 -28.04 -23.25 -5.37
C ALA A 30 -26.99 -22.17 -5.11
N VAL A 31 -27.41 -21.03 -4.55
CA VAL A 31 -26.50 -19.97 -4.12
C VAL A 31 -25.64 -20.56 -3.00
N THR A 32 -24.56 -21.21 -3.40
CA THR A 32 -23.43 -21.49 -2.54
C THR A 32 -22.96 -20.10 -2.13
N LYS A 33 -23.17 -19.73 -0.87
CA LYS A 33 -22.55 -18.53 -0.31
C LYS A 33 -21.06 -18.74 -0.47
N GLU A 34 -20.50 -18.14 -1.52
CA GLU A 34 -19.08 -18.19 -1.81
C GLU A 34 -18.36 -17.71 -0.55
N ALA A 35 -17.41 -18.50 -0.06
CA ALA A 35 -16.69 -18.18 1.16
C ALA A 35 -16.06 -16.80 0.98
N GLU A 36 -16.30 -15.89 1.93
CA GLU A 36 -15.70 -14.56 1.83
C GLU A 36 -14.18 -14.71 1.73
N PRO A 37 -13.54 -13.97 0.80
CA PRO A 37 -12.12 -14.12 0.59
C PRO A 37 -11.39 -13.79 1.88
N THR A 38 -10.54 -14.72 2.32
CA THR A 38 -9.76 -14.53 3.55
C THR A 38 -8.75 -13.39 3.40
N TRP A 39 -8.33 -13.08 2.17
CA TRP A 39 -7.41 -12.00 1.84
C TRP A 39 -8.10 -10.96 0.95
N THR A 40 -7.93 -9.68 1.30
CA THR A 40 -8.42 -8.54 0.53
C THR A 40 -7.25 -7.65 0.13
N LEU A 41 -7.11 -7.41 -1.17
CA LEU A 41 -6.13 -6.51 -1.76
C LEU A 41 -6.80 -5.14 -2.04
N SER A 42 -6.18 -4.05 -1.60
CA SER A 42 -6.58 -2.69 -1.98
C SER A 42 -5.39 -1.88 -2.48
N SER A 43 -5.65 -0.88 -3.30
CA SER A 43 -4.62 0.00 -3.86
C SER A 43 -5.14 1.41 -4.03
N ASN A 44 -4.25 2.39 -3.97
CA ASN A 44 -4.57 3.79 -4.21
C ASN A 44 -3.47 4.49 -5.03
N ILE A 45 -3.84 5.56 -5.71
CA ILE A 45 -2.94 6.47 -6.41
C ILE A 45 -3.51 7.89 -6.32
N GLY A 46 -2.67 8.89 -6.14
CA GLY A 46 -3.09 10.27 -6.01
C GLY A 46 -2.00 11.27 -6.34
N LEU A 47 -2.40 12.43 -6.87
CA LEU A 47 -1.53 13.57 -7.07
C LEU A 47 -1.97 14.67 -6.09
N VAL A 48 -1.06 15.16 -5.26
CA VAL A 48 -1.30 16.27 -4.34
C VAL A 48 -0.47 17.48 -4.72
N SER A 49 -0.89 18.68 -4.30
CA SER A 49 -0.17 19.92 -4.55
C SER A 49 1.10 20.08 -3.69
N ASP A 50 1.09 19.52 -2.48
CA ASP A 50 2.19 19.52 -1.53
C ASP A 50 2.02 18.32 -0.58
N TYR A 51 3.08 17.54 -0.37
CA TYR A 51 3.06 16.37 0.50
C TYR A 51 3.67 16.71 1.86
N TYR A 52 2.90 16.53 2.93
CA TYR A 52 3.33 16.78 4.32
C TYR A 52 3.42 15.50 5.14
N VAL A 53 4.52 15.36 5.89
CA VAL A 53 4.67 14.35 6.96
C VAL A 53 5.01 15.07 8.25
N ARG A 54 4.19 14.85 9.29
CA ARG A 54 4.42 15.41 10.64
C ARG A 54 4.66 16.94 10.64
N GLY A 55 4.02 17.66 9.72
CA GLY A 55 4.13 19.11 9.59
C GLY A 55 5.29 19.61 8.70
N VAL A 56 6.08 18.72 8.11
CA VAL A 56 7.18 19.07 7.19
C VAL A 56 6.78 18.76 5.75
N SER A 57 6.99 19.72 4.83
CA SER A 57 6.80 19.47 3.40
C SER A 57 7.91 18.56 2.88
N GLN A 58 7.53 17.35 2.48
CA GLN A 58 8.41 16.34 1.90
C GLN A 58 8.72 16.67 0.43
N SER A 59 7.78 17.30 -0.29
CA SER A 59 7.92 17.63 -1.71
C SER A 59 8.35 19.08 -1.97
N TRP A 60 8.71 19.83 -0.92
CA TRP A 60 9.19 21.22 -1.00
C TRP A 60 8.21 22.16 -1.71
N HIS A 61 6.93 22.11 -1.31
CA HIS A 61 5.85 22.92 -1.87
C HIS A 61 5.60 22.69 -3.37
N LYS A 62 5.92 21.49 -3.86
CA LYS A 62 5.68 21.06 -5.23
C LYS A 62 4.73 19.86 -5.27
N PRO A 63 4.04 19.63 -6.41
CA PRO A 63 3.18 18.48 -6.55
C PRO A 63 3.91 17.16 -6.31
N ALA A 64 3.22 16.21 -5.68
CA ALA A 64 3.76 14.88 -5.39
C ALA A 64 2.81 13.78 -5.85
N LEU A 65 3.35 12.79 -6.55
CA LEU A 65 2.64 11.56 -6.90
C LEU A 65 2.79 10.57 -5.74
N GLN A 66 1.67 10.03 -5.29
CA GLN A 66 1.57 9.12 -4.15
C GLN A 66 0.77 7.89 -4.53
N GLY A 67 1.03 6.78 -3.85
CA GLY A 67 0.22 5.59 -3.98
C GLY A 67 0.64 4.49 -3.02
N GLY A 68 -0.17 3.45 -2.95
CA GLY A 68 0.11 2.30 -2.10
C GLY A 68 -0.72 1.08 -2.45
N VAL A 69 -0.31 -0.04 -1.88
CA VAL A 69 -0.97 -1.34 -1.97
C VAL A 69 -1.02 -1.96 -0.58
N ASP A 70 -2.19 -2.43 -0.21
CA ASP A 70 -2.49 -3.05 1.08
C ASP A 70 -3.03 -4.45 0.86
N LEU A 71 -2.57 -5.38 1.68
CA LEU A 71 -3.09 -6.73 1.77
C LEU A 71 -3.56 -6.98 3.20
N THR A 72 -4.85 -7.27 3.36
CA THR A 72 -5.49 -7.50 4.65
C THR A 72 -6.06 -8.91 4.72
N HIS A 73 -6.00 -9.53 5.89
CA HIS A 73 -6.55 -10.86 6.15
C HIS A 73 -7.72 -10.76 7.13
N SER A 74 -8.74 -11.61 6.96
CA SER A 74 -9.93 -11.67 7.83
C SER A 74 -9.62 -11.93 9.31
N SER A 75 -8.44 -12.50 9.62
CA SER A 75 -7.99 -12.67 11.01
C SER A 75 -7.54 -11.38 11.68
N GLY A 76 -7.33 -10.29 10.93
CA GLY A 76 -6.80 -9.02 11.41
C GLY A 76 -5.36 -8.71 10.97
N PHE A 77 -4.63 -9.66 10.39
CA PHE A 77 -3.29 -9.39 9.85
C PHE A 77 -3.35 -8.46 8.66
N TYR A 78 -2.38 -7.57 8.53
CA TYR A 78 -2.22 -6.72 7.35
C TYR A 78 -0.76 -6.45 7.05
N THR A 79 -0.47 -6.18 5.79
CA THR A 79 0.80 -5.62 5.32
C THR A 79 0.54 -4.69 4.15
N GLY A 80 1.40 -3.70 3.97
CA GLY A 80 1.29 -2.82 2.82
C GLY A 80 2.59 -2.10 2.53
N ILE A 81 2.59 -1.51 1.35
CA ILE A 81 3.61 -0.58 0.89
C ILE A 81 2.95 0.71 0.45
N TRP A 82 3.59 1.82 0.76
CA TRP A 82 3.17 3.13 0.31
C TRP A 82 4.39 3.88 -0.22
N GLY A 83 4.20 4.83 -1.12
CA GLY A 83 5.31 5.66 -1.57
C GLY A 83 4.87 6.99 -2.16
N SER A 84 5.83 7.91 -2.22
CA SER A 84 5.64 9.27 -2.71
C SER A 84 6.89 9.84 -3.33
N SER A 85 6.74 10.63 -4.38
CA SER A 85 7.81 11.52 -4.83
C SER A 85 8.08 12.59 -3.77
N ILE A 86 9.33 12.70 -3.34
CA ILE A 86 9.79 13.71 -2.37
C ILE A 86 10.85 14.61 -3.01
N SER A 87 11.25 15.66 -2.30
CA SER A 87 12.28 16.57 -2.75
C SER A 87 13.62 16.27 -2.09
N PRO A 88 14.72 16.26 -2.89
CA PRO A 88 16.08 16.27 -2.37
C PRO A 88 16.39 17.45 -1.43
N ASN A 89 15.57 18.51 -1.48
CA ASN A 89 15.69 19.66 -0.58
C ASN A 89 15.21 19.34 0.85
N THR A 90 14.30 18.37 1.00
CA THR A 90 13.83 17.91 2.31
C THR A 90 14.64 16.70 2.79
N PHE A 91 14.94 15.76 1.90
CA PHE A 91 15.79 14.59 2.17
C PHE A 91 16.98 14.59 1.22
N PRO A 92 18.19 14.96 1.68
CA PRO A 92 19.38 14.94 0.85
C PRO A 92 19.55 13.59 0.15
N ASP A 93 19.85 13.65 -1.15
CA ASP A 93 20.09 12.52 -2.05
C ASP A 93 18.88 11.59 -2.35
N ALA A 94 17.68 11.88 -1.84
CA ALA A 94 16.48 11.08 -2.12
C ALA A 94 15.41 11.86 -2.91
N SER A 95 14.75 11.17 -3.83
CA SER A 95 13.60 11.69 -4.61
C SER A 95 12.33 10.85 -4.46
N LEU A 96 12.42 9.78 -3.68
CA LEU A 96 11.36 8.83 -3.41
C LEU A 96 11.35 8.50 -1.92
N GLU A 97 10.15 8.41 -1.36
CA GLU A 97 9.88 7.79 -0.06
C GLU A 97 9.12 6.49 -0.31
N ILE A 98 9.54 5.43 0.37
CA ILE A 98 8.85 4.14 0.41
C ILE A 98 8.62 3.78 1.86
N ASP A 99 7.38 3.52 2.21
CA ASP A 99 6.97 3.06 3.52
C ASP A 99 6.54 1.61 3.39
N ALA A 100 7.13 0.73 4.20
CA ALA A 100 6.68 -0.65 4.30
C ALA A 100 6.18 -0.92 5.71
N TYR A 101 5.01 -1.52 5.82
CA TYR A 101 4.38 -1.78 7.11
C TYR A 101 3.70 -3.13 7.17
N ALA A 102 3.58 -3.63 8.39
CA ALA A 102 2.81 -4.81 8.72
C ALA A 102 2.30 -4.72 10.15
N GLY A 103 1.19 -5.39 10.41
CA GLY A 103 0.60 -5.40 11.74
C GLY A 103 -0.61 -6.32 11.87
N TYR A 104 -1.30 -6.13 12.98
CA TYR A 104 -2.49 -6.88 13.36
C TYR A 104 -3.51 -5.95 14.00
N ASN A 105 -4.75 -6.05 13.54
CA ASN A 105 -5.92 -5.42 14.12
C ASN A 105 -6.71 -6.45 14.94
N GLY A 106 -7.09 -6.08 16.16
CA GLY A 106 -7.90 -6.93 17.03
C GLY A 106 -8.92 -6.12 17.83
N SER A 107 -9.74 -6.83 18.60
CA SER A 107 -10.70 -6.24 19.54
C SER A 107 -10.56 -6.86 20.92
N ILE A 108 -10.88 -6.09 21.96
CA ILE A 108 -10.88 -6.55 23.35
C ILE A 108 -12.28 -7.04 23.67
N SER A 109 -12.49 -8.35 23.67
CA SER A 109 -13.83 -8.93 23.88
C SER A 109 -14.47 -8.58 25.22
N ALA A 110 -13.68 -8.17 26.22
CA ALA A 110 -14.19 -7.72 27.52
C ALA A 110 -14.79 -6.31 27.51
N ILE A 111 -14.55 -5.51 26.46
CA ILE A 111 -15.03 -4.13 26.33
C ILE A 111 -15.62 -3.96 24.92
N GLU A 112 -16.94 -3.95 24.84
CA GLU A 112 -17.66 -3.81 23.57
C GLU A 112 -17.20 -2.55 22.83
N GLY A 113 -16.86 -2.71 21.55
CA GLY A 113 -16.42 -1.62 20.68
C GLY A 113 -14.96 -1.21 20.82
N LEU A 114 -14.18 -1.78 21.75
CA LEU A 114 -12.77 -1.42 21.90
C LEU A 114 -11.86 -2.25 20.96
N GLY A 115 -11.30 -1.58 19.95
CA GLY A 115 -10.30 -2.11 19.03
C GLY A 115 -8.86 -1.77 19.43
N TYR A 116 -7.89 -2.55 18.94
CA TYR A 116 -6.46 -2.25 19.04
C TYR A 116 -5.73 -2.62 17.75
N THR A 117 -4.60 -1.95 17.53
CA THR A 117 -3.68 -2.25 16.44
C THR A 117 -2.27 -2.33 16.99
N VAL A 118 -1.52 -3.35 16.57
CA VAL A 118 -0.08 -3.46 16.84
C VAL A 118 0.61 -3.68 15.50
N GLY A 119 1.66 -2.92 15.24
CA GLY A 119 2.39 -3.02 13.97
C GLY A 119 3.71 -2.29 13.99
N ALA A 120 4.43 -2.43 12.88
CA ALA A 120 5.66 -1.73 12.62
C ALA A 120 5.60 -1.10 11.22
N ILE A 121 6.30 0.02 11.08
CA ILE A 121 6.50 0.72 9.81
C ILE A 121 7.98 1.10 9.68
N GLY A 122 8.52 0.87 8.49
CA GLY A 122 9.84 1.34 8.09
C GLY A 122 9.71 2.39 6.99
N TYR A 123 10.44 3.48 7.14
CA TYR A 123 10.53 4.58 6.17
C TYR A 123 11.86 4.47 5.43
N PHE A 124 11.82 4.37 4.10
CA PHE A 124 12.97 4.17 3.25
C PHE A 124 13.09 5.30 2.23
N TYR A 125 14.27 5.87 2.14
CA TYR A 125 14.59 6.99 1.25
C TYR A 125 15.74 6.57 0.31
N PRO A 126 15.45 5.84 -0.78
CA PRO A 126 16.48 5.38 -1.72
C PRO A 126 17.06 6.54 -2.55
N ASN A 127 18.35 6.40 -2.86
CA ASN A 127 19.13 7.33 -3.71
C ASN A 127 19.21 6.85 -5.16
#